data_AF-D2U204-F1
#
_entry.id   AF-D2U204-F1
#
_cell.length_a   1.000
_cell.length_b   1.000
_cell.length_c   1.000
_cell.angle_alpha   90.00
_cell.angle_beta   90.00
_cell.angle_gamma   90.00
#
_symmetry.space_group_name_H-M   'P 1'
#
loop_
_entity.id
_entity.type
_entity.pdbx_description
1 polymer ?
#
loop_
_entity_poly.entity_id
_entity_poly.type
_entity_poly.pdbx_seq_one_letter_code
_entity_poly.pdbx_strand_id
1 'polypeptide(L)'
;MSKKKVGRPSKLVVSLNKAKDYLMGEYKTVGDVVPSVAGLACYLGISRSTAQEYAKENQEFSGTLEAIKTIQENSLINNGLKGDFNPTIVKLMLSNHGYAEKQETALTGKDGGAIETDNKISIEFIGIPKSEGAN
;
A
#
# COMPACT_ATOMS: atom_id res chain seq x y z
N MET A 1 1.50 12.81 44.84
CA MET A 1 1.79 13.37 43.49
C MET A 1 3.15 12.84 43.06
N SER A 2 3.19 11.84 42.16
CA SER A 2 4.45 11.19 41.76
C SER A 2 5.18 12.06 40.74
N LYS A 3 6.35 12.61 41.13
CA LYS A 3 7.24 13.37 40.25
C LYS A 3 7.79 12.41 39.18
N LYS A 4 7.40 12.58 37.91
CA LYS A 4 8.04 11.92 36.78
C LYS A 4 9.53 12.33 36.79
N LYS A 5 10.43 11.39 37.07
CA LYS A 5 11.87 11.58 36.91
C LYS A 5 12.12 12.03 35.47
N VAL A 6 12.65 13.25 35.29
CA VAL A 6 13.05 13.77 33.98
C VAL A 6 14.33 13.04 33.59
N GLY A 7 14.16 11.81 33.08
CA GLY A 7 15.19 11.04 32.42
C GLY A 7 15.27 11.39 30.93
N ARG A 8 16.31 10.89 30.26
CA ARG A 8 16.51 10.96 28.80
C ARG A 8 15.16 10.81 28.08
N PRO A 9 14.80 11.74 27.17
CA PRO A 9 13.54 11.64 26.43
C PRO A 9 13.40 10.26 25.80
N SER A 10 12.19 9.68 25.87
CA SER A 10 11.95 8.37 25.27
C SER A 10 12.23 8.45 23.77
N LYS A 11 12.70 7.33 23.18
CA LYS A 11 12.95 7.25 21.73
C LYS A 11 11.71 7.67 20.93
N LEU A 12 10.51 7.37 21.43
CA LEU A 12 9.23 7.78 20.86
C LEU A 12 9.07 9.31 20.83
N VAL A 13 9.34 10.02 21.93
CA VAL A 13 9.21 11.50 21.97
C VAL A 13 10.20 12.16 21.00
N VAL A 14 11.44 11.66 20.94
CA VAL A 14 12.43 12.17 19.97
C VAL A 14 11.98 11.90 18.53
N SER A 15 11.44 10.71 18.27
CA SER A 15 10.95 10.32 16.95
C SER A 15 9.73 11.15 16.53
N LEU A 16 8.86 11.50 17.47
CA LEU A 16 7.68 12.32 17.20
C LEU A 16 8.06 13.73 16.74
N ASN A 17 9.00 14.38 17.42
CA ASN A 17 9.45 15.71 17.01
C ASN A 17 10.05 15.67 15.59
N LYS A 18 10.93 14.71 15.32
CA LYS A 18 11.48 14.50 13.98
C LYS A 18 10.40 14.18 12.94
N ALA A 19 9.38 13.41 13.31
CA ALA A 19 8.29 13.09 12.39
C ALA A 19 7.49 14.34 12.00
N LYS A 20 7.32 15.29 12.92
CA LYS A 20 6.73 16.60 12.63
C LYS A 20 7.64 17.43 11.74
N ASP A 21 8.95 17.46 11.99
CA ASP A 21 9.90 18.18 11.13
C ASP A 21 9.84 17.64 9.70
N TYR A 22 9.83 16.30 9.56
CA TYR A 22 9.64 15.61 8.28
C TYR A 22 8.33 16.06 7.62
N LEU A 23 7.20 16.02 8.33
CA LEU A 23 5.90 16.49 7.84
C LEU A 23 5.91 17.96 7.38
N MET A 24 6.59 18.84 8.12
CA MET A 24 6.63 20.29 7.86
C MET A 24 7.51 20.69 6.68
N GLY A 25 8.20 19.74 6.04
CA GLY A 25 8.91 19.97 4.78
C GLY A 25 10.31 19.41 4.72
N GLU A 26 10.87 18.90 5.84
CA GLU A 26 12.20 18.27 5.82
C GLU A 26 12.26 17.05 4.91
N TYR A 27 11.13 16.43 4.54
CA TYR A 27 11.13 15.39 3.50
C TYR A 27 11.81 15.87 2.20
N LYS A 28 11.69 17.16 1.85
CA LYS A 28 12.32 17.74 0.66
C LYS A 28 13.83 17.89 0.80
N THR A 29 14.31 18.23 2.00
CA THR A 29 15.74 18.44 2.27
C THR A 29 16.51 17.12 2.22
N VAL A 30 15.84 16.02 2.59
CA VAL A 30 16.38 14.66 2.50
C VAL A 30 16.17 14.00 1.13
N GLY A 31 15.61 14.74 0.16
CA GLY A 31 15.51 14.33 -1.23
C GLY A 31 14.21 13.64 -1.63
N ASP A 32 13.24 13.51 -0.72
CA ASP A 32 11.93 12.98 -1.08
C ASP A 32 11.13 14.02 -1.86
N VAL A 33 10.53 13.60 -2.97
CA VAL A 33 9.66 14.46 -3.79
C VAL A 33 8.27 14.59 -3.16
N VAL A 34 7.80 13.53 -2.49
CA VAL A 34 6.56 13.50 -1.72
C VAL A 34 6.82 12.82 -0.38
N PRO A 35 6.18 13.26 0.72
CA PRO A 35 6.37 12.60 2.00
C PRO A 35 5.76 11.20 1.95
N SER A 36 6.34 10.25 2.70
CA SER A 36 5.79 8.90 2.80
C SER A 36 6.13 8.26 4.14
N VAL A 37 5.41 7.21 4.53
CA VAL A 37 5.75 6.42 5.74
C VAL A 37 7.12 5.75 5.57
N ALA A 38 7.49 5.35 4.35
CA ALA A 38 8.81 4.78 4.06
C ALA A 38 9.92 5.83 4.24
N GLY A 39 9.75 7.02 3.65
CA GLY A 39 10.70 8.13 3.79
C GLY A 39 10.84 8.60 5.23
N LEU A 40 9.73 8.69 5.97
CA LEU A 40 9.77 8.96 7.41
C LEU A 40 10.57 7.90 8.18
N ALA A 41 10.35 6.61 7.90
CA ALA A 41 11.07 5.54 8.58
C ALA A 41 12.59 5.63 8.32
N CYS A 42 12.98 5.92 7.07
CA CYS A 42 14.37 6.20 6.71
C CYS A 42 14.92 7.42 7.46
N TYR A 43 14.17 8.52 7.50
CA TYR A 43 14.55 9.75 8.19
C TYR A 43 14.78 9.55 9.70
N LEU A 44 13.92 8.74 10.32
CA LEU A 44 14.01 8.41 11.74
C LEU A 44 15.06 7.34 12.06
N GLY A 45 15.55 6.61 11.05
CA GLY A 45 16.45 5.47 11.25
C GLY A 45 15.77 4.27 11.93
N ILE A 46 14.49 4.04 11.63
CA ILE A 46 13.68 2.95 12.19
C ILE A 46 13.03 2.12 11.08
N SER A 47 12.52 0.95 11.44
CA SER A 47 11.72 0.15 10.50
C SER A 47 10.31 0.74 10.32
N ARG A 48 9.68 0.46 9.16
CA ARG A 48 8.26 0.84 8.94
C ARG A 48 7.32 0.24 9.99
N SER A 49 7.57 -0.99 10.45
CA SER A 49 6.75 -1.63 11.49
C SER A 49 6.87 -0.88 12.82
N THR A 50 8.08 -0.44 13.19
CA THR A 50 8.28 0.39 14.40
C THR A 50 7.52 1.71 14.30
N ALA A 51 7.49 2.37 13.14
CA ALA A 51 6.68 3.58 12.96
C ALA A 51 5.18 3.31 13.17
N GLN A 52 4.68 2.15 12.73
CA GLN A 52 3.29 1.73 12.96
C GLN A 52 3.01 1.38 14.43
N GLU A 53 3.97 0.76 15.12
CA GLU A 53 3.88 0.53 16.58
C GLU A 53 3.78 1.86 17.33
N TYR A 54 4.60 2.85 16.97
CA TYR A 54 4.53 4.19 17.56
C TYR A 54 3.18 4.87 17.34
N ALA A 55 2.55 4.69 16.18
CA ALA A 55 1.21 5.18 15.92
C ALA A 55 0.13 4.50 16.80
N LYS A 56 0.31 3.22 17.15
CA LYS A 56 -0.61 2.52 18.08
C LYS A 56 -0.46 3.03 19.51
N GLU A 57 0.76 3.35 19.93
CA GLU A 57 1.08 3.78 21.28
C GLU A 57 0.84 5.28 21.52
N ASN A 58 0.89 6.10 20.47
CA ASN A 58 0.82 7.56 20.57
C ASN A 58 -0.08 8.17 19.48
N GLN A 59 -1.17 8.78 19.93
CA GLN A 59 -2.18 9.40 19.05
C GLN A 59 -1.60 10.55 18.20
N GLU A 60 -0.63 11.30 18.72
CA GLU A 60 0.00 12.40 18.00
C GLU A 60 0.92 11.90 16.87
N PHE A 61 1.63 10.79 17.11
CA PHE A 61 2.40 10.09 16.09
C PHE A 61 1.48 9.50 15.02
N SER A 62 0.36 8.90 15.44
CA SER A 62 -0.68 8.42 14.53
C SER A 62 -1.21 9.54 13.63
N GLY A 63 -1.60 10.68 14.23
CA GLY A 63 -2.04 11.86 13.48
C GLY A 63 -0.96 12.39 12.52
N THR A 64 0.31 12.30 12.90
CA THR A 64 1.44 12.68 12.03
C THR A 64 1.55 11.75 10.81
N LEU A 65 1.38 10.43 10.99
CA LEU A 65 1.39 9.48 9.86
C LEU A 65 0.21 9.72 8.91
N GLU A 66 -0.97 9.99 9.44
CA GLU A 66 -2.14 10.31 8.64
C GLU A 66 -1.94 11.64 7.89
N ALA A 67 -1.43 12.68 8.55
CA ALA A 67 -1.11 13.95 7.90
C ALA A 67 -0.07 13.77 6.77
N ILE A 68 0.94 12.92 6.95
CA ILE A 68 1.90 12.58 5.90
C ILE A 68 1.19 11.99 4.67
N LYS A 69 0.27 11.04 4.88
CA LYS A 69 -0.50 10.44 3.78
C LYS A 69 -1.39 11.47 3.09
N THR A 70 -2.07 12.34 3.85
CA THR A 70 -2.91 13.40 3.29
C THR A 70 -2.12 14.39 2.45
N ILE A 71 -0.93 14.82 2.90
CA ILE A 71 -0.07 15.71 2.12
C ILE A 71 0.46 14.98 0.87
N GLN A 72 0.80 13.70 1.00
CA GLN A 72 1.21 12.89 -0.14
C GLN A 72 0.10 12.82 -1.20
N GLU A 73 -1.12 12.47 -0.80
CA GLU A 73 -2.30 12.41 -1.68
C GLU A 73 -2.54 13.75 -2.38
N ASN A 74 -2.57 14.86 -1.64
CA ASN A 74 -2.78 16.19 -2.19
C ASN A 74 -1.68 16.57 -3.20
N SER A 75 -0.42 16.28 -2.88
CA SER A 75 0.72 16.54 -3.77
C SER A 75 0.63 15.72 -5.07
N LEU A 76 0.25 14.44 -4.98
CA LEU A 76 0.08 13.56 -6.13
C LEU A 76 -1.02 14.06 -7.07
N ILE A 77 -2.17 14.47 -6.52
CA ILE A 77 -3.28 15.03 -7.30
C ILE A 77 -2.81 16.30 -8.02
N ASN A 78 -2.27 17.27 -7.28
CA ASN A 78 -1.90 18.56 -7.85
C ASN A 78 -0.80 18.45 -8.92
N ASN A 79 0.27 17.72 -8.64
CA ASN A 79 1.40 17.61 -9.56
C ASN A 79 1.11 16.61 -10.70
N GLY A 80 0.22 15.64 -10.48
CA GLY A 80 -0.34 14.83 -11.57
C GLY A 80 -1.16 15.67 -12.55
N LEU A 81 -2.03 16.57 -12.05
CA LEU A 81 -2.83 17.48 -12.88
C LEU A 81 -1.98 18.52 -13.63
N LYS A 82 -0.86 18.97 -13.04
CA LYS A 82 0.10 19.87 -13.70
C LYS A 82 0.96 19.17 -14.76
N GLY A 83 1.05 17.84 -14.72
CA GLY A 83 1.97 17.07 -15.55
C GLY A 83 3.42 17.04 -15.05
N ASP A 84 3.66 17.51 -13.82
CA ASP A 84 5.00 17.53 -13.20
C ASP A 84 5.43 16.13 -12.75
N PHE A 85 4.47 15.26 -12.45
CA PHE A 85 4.73 13.88 -12.02
C PHE A 85 4.39 12.86 -13.11
N ASN A 86 5.12 11.74 -13.09
CA ASN A 86 4.84 10.60 -13.96
C ASN A 86 3.42 10.06 -13.69
N PRO A 87 2.50 10.05 -14.68
CA PRO A 87 1.11 9.65 -14.47
C PRO A 87 0.92 8.21 -13.97
N THR A 88 1.76 7.28 -14.44
CA THR A 88 1.73 5.87 -14.02
C THR A 88 2.08 5.72 -12.54
N ILE A 89 3.11 6.44 -12.08
CA ILE A 89 3.50 6.44 -10.67
C ILE A 89 2.42 7.10 -9.81
N VAL A 90 1.87 8.24 -10.25
CA VAL A 90 0.78 8.94 -9.55
C VAL A 90 -0.42 8.02 -9.38
N LYS A 91 -0.87 7.36 -10.45
CA LYS A 91 -1.99 6.41 -10.40
C LYS A 91 -1.73 5.26 -9.43
N LEU A 92 -0.54 4.66 -9.47
CA LEU A 92 -0.16 3.60 -8.54
C LEU A 92 -0.22 4.09 -7.09
N MET A 93 0.34 5.27 -6.80
CA MET A 93 0.33 5.82 -5.45
C MET A 93 -1.07 6.23 -4.97
N LEU A 94 -1.90 6.83 -5.83
CA LEU A 94 -3.30 7.16 -5.52
C LEU A 94 -4.14 5.90 -5.23
N SER A 95 -3.80 4.75 -5.82
CA SER A 95 -4.47 3.49 -5.46
C SER A 95 -4.29 3.09 -3.99
N ASN A 96 -3.15 3.46 -3.39
CA ASN A 96 -2.92 3.27 -1.94
C ASN A 96 -3.74 4.24 -1.07
N HIS A 97 -4.32 5.30 -1.66
CA HIS A 97 -5.21 6.28 -1.02
C HIS A 97 -6.70 5.98 -1.31
N GLY A 98 -7.01 4.80 -1.86
CA GLY A 98 -8.39 4.37 -2.09
C GLY A 98 -8.98 4.79 -3.44
N TYR A 99 -8.20 5.43 -4.31
CA TYR A 99 -8.65 5.69 -5.67
C TYR A 99 -8.59 4.41 -6.50
N ALA A 100 -9.66 4.10 -7.20
CA ALA A 100 -9.71 2.98 -8.12
C ALA A 100 -10.15 3.48 -9.49
N GLU A 101 -9.48 3.00 -10.53
CA GLU A 101 -10.01 3.10 -11.88
C GLU A 101 -11.04 2.00 -12.07
N LYS A 102 -12.24 2.39 -12.48
CA LYS A 102 -13.29 1.43 -12.83
C LYS A 102 -13.23 1.19 -14.33
N GLN A 103 -13.04 -0.07 -14.73
CA GLN A 103 -13.15 -0.49 -16.12
C GLN A 103 -14.38 -1.39 -16.27
N GLU A 104 -15.24 -1.06 -17.22
CA GLU A 104 -16.32 -1.93 -17.67
C GLU A 104 -15.90 -2.58 -18.98
N THR A 105 -15.91 -3.92 -19.02
CA THR A 105 -15.48 -4.69 -20.19
C THR A 105 -16.62 -5.59 -20.61
N ALA A 106 -17.14 -5.37 -21.82
CA ALA A 106 -18.05 -6.31 -22.45
C ALA A 106 -17.25 -7.49 -23.00
N LEU A 107 -17.48 -8.68 -22.46
CA LEU A 107 -16.89 -9.92 -22.99
C LEU A 107 -17.81 -10.47 -24.08
N THR A 108 -17.30 -10.57 -25.30
CA THR A 108 -18.03 -11.14 -26.44
C THR A 108 -17.20 -12.26 -27.08
N GLY A 109 -17.88 -13.23 -27.67
CA GLY A 109 -17.26 -14.28 -28.46
C GLY A 109 -16.83 -13.77 -29.83
N LYS A 110 -16.42 -14.72 -30.69
CA LYS A 110 -16.01 -14.41 -32.07
C LYS A 110 -17.11 -13.61 -32.79
N ASP A 111 -16.70 -12.58 -33.51
CA ASP A 111 -17.60 -11.69 -34.28
C ASP A 111 -18.71 -11.02 -33.45
N GLY A 112 -18.48 -10.81 -32.14
CA GLY A 112 -19.47 -10.21 -31.24
C GLY A 112 -20.56 -11.18 -30.75
N GLY A 113 -20.41 -12.47 -31.05
CA GLY A 113 -21.35 -13.53 -30.68
C GLY A 113 -21.23 -13.99 -29.23
N ALA A 114 -21.89 -15.11 -28.92
CA ALA A 114 -21.80 -15.74 -27.60
C ALA A 114 -20.37 -16.26 -27.34
N ILE A 115 -19.92 -16.21 -26.09
CA ILE A 115 -18.66 -16.84 -25.67
C ILE A 115 -18.86 -18.36 -25.74
N GLU A 116 -18.12 -19.01 -26.63
CA GLU A 116 -18.10 -20.46 -26.72
C GLU A 116 -17.22 -21.04 -25.61
N THR A 117 -17.76 -21.97 -24.82
CA THR A 117 -17.00 -22.71 -23.80
C THR A 117 -16.89 -24.17 -24.20
N ASP A 118 -15.66 -24.64 -24.37
CA ASP A 118 -15.37 -26.02 -24.74
C ASP A 118 -15.33 -26.89 -23.47
N ASN A 119 -16.50 -27.20 -22.92
CA ASN A 119 -16.65 -27.97 -21.69
C ASN A 119 -16.28 -29.45 -21.90
N LYS A 120 -14.99 -29.78 -21.83
CA LYS A 120 -14.49 -31.16 -21.91
C LYS A 120 -14.46 -31.80 -20.53
N ILE A 121 -15.20 -32.89 -20.36
CA ILE A 121 -15.09 -33.77 -19.20
C ILE A 121 -14.14 -34.90 -19.59
N SER A 122 -13.04 -35.04 -18.84
CA SER A 122 -12.13 -36.18 -18.97
C SER A 122 -12.37 -37.14 -17.80
N ILE A 123 -12.66 -38.41 -18.11
CA ILE A 123 -12.79 -39.50 -17.14
C ILE A 123 -11.67 -40.50 -17.40
N GLU A 124 -10.84 -40.75 -16.39
CA GLU A 124 -9.78 -41.76 -16.43
C GLU A 124 -10.18 -42.94 -15.54
N PHE A 125 -10.30 -44.14 -16.12
CA PHE A 125 -10.56 -45.36 -15.37
C PHE A 125 -9.23 -46.10 -15.13
N ILE A 126 -8.85 -46.26 -13.87
CA ILE A 126 -7.66 -47.03 -13.47
C ILE A 126 -8.08 -48.44 -13.06
N GLY A 127 -7.50 -49.46 -13.71
CA GLY A 127 -7.61 -50.86 -13.30
C GLY A 127 -8.84 -51.60 -13.82
N ILE A 128 -9.02 -51.68 -15.15
CA ILE A 128 -10.02 -52.58 -15.75
C ILE A 128 -9.59 -54.03 -15.48
N PRO A 129 -10.34 -54.83 -14.69
CA PRO A 129 -10.02 -56.24 -14.54
C PRO A 129 -10.24 -56.95 -15.88
N LYS A 130 -9.25 -57.73 -16.34
CA LYS A 130 -9.40 -58.60 -17.50
C LYS A 130 -10.46 -59.65 -17.16
N SER A 131 -11.45 -59.85 -18.03
CA SER A 131 -12.42 -60.93 -17.86
C SER A 131 -11.66 -62.26 -17.91
N GLU A 132 -11.68 -63.02 -16.82
CA GLU A 132 -11.31 -64.43 -16.86
C GLU A 132 -12.34 -65.15 -17.75
N GLY A 133 -11.85 -65.71 -18.85
CA GLY A 133 -12.66 -66.45 -19.80
C GLY A 133 -13.33 -67.65 -19.12
N ALA A 134 -14.57 -67.89 -19.53
CA ALA A 134 -15.36 -69.05 -19.16
C ALA A 134 -14.63 -70.37 -19.43
N ASN A 135 -14.71 -71.29 -18.46
CA ASN A 135 -14.66 -72.72 -18.70
C ASN A 135 -16.06 -73.29 -18.49
#